data_AF-A0A1F2M8E7-F1
#
_entry.id   AF-A0A1F2M8E7-F1
#
_cell.length_a   1.000
_cell.length_b   1.000
_cell.length_c   1.000
_cell.angle_alpha   90.00
_cell.angle_beta   90.00
_cell.angle_gamma   90.00
#
_symmetry.space_group_name_H-M   'P 1'
#
loop_
_entity.id
_entity.type
_entity.pdbx_description
1 polymer ?
#
loop_
_entity_poly.entity_id
_entity_poly.type
_entity_poly.pdbx_seq_one_letter_code
_entity_poly.pdbx_strand_id
1 'polypeptide(L)'
;MSTTDNAFSATLEPINTPKTTLKQRWWHIMDNWKVGIVPLPLFLLAGGLIALDCLGGKLPSDIVVMVATLAFFGFACGEFGKRLPVLGKLGAAAICATFIPSALVHYGLLPDVVVESTTKFYKSTNILYLYICCIIVGSIMSMNRTTLIQGFLKIFFPMLCGEVVGMLVGIGVGTLLGMEPFQVFFFIVLPIMAGGVGEGAIPLSMGYAALMHMEQGVALGRILPMVMLGSLTAIVISGCLNQLGKRSPHLTGEGQLMPNRSNETRSLGESEGVSGKTDVGTLASGALLAVLLYMMGMLGHKLIGLPAPVGMLFLAVLLKLANVVSPRLQEGSQMVYKFFRTAVTYPILFAVGVAITPWQELVNAFTLTNLLVIVSTVSALVATGFFVGKKIGMHPIDVAIVSCCQSGQGGTGDVAILTAGNRMSLMPFAQIATRIGGAINVSLGLLFLSHYLA
;
A
#
# COMPACT_ATOMS: atom_id res chain seq x y z
N MET A 1 -80.96 21.42 8.18
CA MET A 1 -80.14 20.24 8.52
C MET A 1 -79.04 20.69 9.47
N SER A 2 -79.24 20.40 10.76
CA SER A 2 -78.26 20.06 11.82
C SER A 2 -76.86 19.75 11.26
N THR A 3 -75.69 20.15 11.78
CA THR A 3 -75.14 20.60 13.09
C THR A 3 -73.62 20.78 12.79
N THR A 4 -72.73 21.48 13.49
CA THR A 4 -72.54 21.74 14.92
C THR A 4 -71.35 22.69 15.03
N ASP A 5 -71.33 23.45 16.12
CA ASP A 5 -70.41 24.52 16.45
C ASP A 5 -68.93 24.14 16.61
N ASN A 6 -68.10 25.13 16.28
CA ASN A 6 -66.68 25.19 16.53
C ASN A 6 -66.36 25.26 18.02
N ALA A 7 -65.63 24.27 18.54
CA ALA A 7 -64.78 24.43 19.71
C ALA A 7 -63.60 23.46 19.61
N PHE A 8 -62.50 23.91 18.99
CA PHE A 8 -61.23 23.20 19.00
C PHE A 8 -60.65 23.27 20.42
N SER A 9 -60.81 22.21 21.20
CA SER A 9 -60.04 22.01 22.42
C SER A 9 -58.69 21.41 22.04
N ALA A 10 -57.65 22.24 22.04
CA ALA A 10 -56.27 21.82 21.82
C ALA A 10 -55.73 21.14 23.09
N THR A 11 -55.99 19.85 23.25
CA THR A 11 -55.22 19.01 24.18
C THR A 11 -53.85 18.76 23.55
N LEU A 12 -52.85 19.51 24.00
CA LEU A 12 -51.43 19.20 23.79
C LEU A 12 -51.15 17.85 24.47
N GLU A 13 -51.25 16.75 23.71
CA GLU A 13 -50.64 15.49 24.11
C GLU A 13 -49.13 15.74 24.25
N PRO A 14 -48.50 15.42 25.38
CA PRO A 14 -47.05 15.47 25.46
C PRO A 14 -46.51 14.48 24.44
N ILE A 15 -45.70 14.96 23.49
CA ILE A 15 -44.94 14.12 22.56
C ILE A 15 -44.10 13.18 23.42
N ASN A 16 -44.61 11.97 23.62
CA ASN A 16 -43.93 10.91 24.33
C ASN A 16 -42.83 10.41 23.39
N THR A 17 -41.71 11.12 23.31
CA THR A 17 -40.50 10.60 22.68
C THR A 17 -40.18 9.28 23.38
N PRO A 18 -40.26 8.12 22.70
CA PRO A 18 -40.00 6.85 23.37
C PRO A 18 -38.58 6.91 23.93
N LYS A 19 -38.44 6.74 25.25
CA LYS A 19 -37.14 6.65 25.90
C LYS A 19 -36.40 5.50 25.23
N THR A 20 -35.42 5.82 24.39
CA THR A 20 -34.57 4.83 23.69
C THR A 20 -34.10 3.80 24.70
N THR A 21 -34.42 2.53 24.48
CA THR A 21 -34.09 1.46 25.43
C THR A 21 -32.58 1.39 25.62
N LEU A 22 -32.08 0.99 26.81
CA LEU A 22 -30.63 0.84 27.05
C LEU A 22 -29.94 -0.02 25.98
N LYS A 23 -30.65 -1.02 25.45
CA LYS A 23 -30.24 -1.85 24.31
C LYS A 23 -30.04 -1.05 23.02
N GLN A 24 -30.99 -0.17 22.68
CA GLN A 24 -30.91 0.70 21.51
C GLN A 24 -29.82 1.76 21.66
N ARG A 25 -29.61 2.30 22.88
CA ARG A 25 -28.48 3.20 23.17
C ARG A 25 -27.14 2.48 23.05
N TRP A 26 -27.02 1.25 23.55
CA TRP A 26 -25.82 0.44 23.41
C TRP A 26 -25.50 0.11 21.95
N TRP A 27 -26.50 -0.30 21.17
CA TRP A 27 -26.36 -0.50 19.72
C TRP A 27 -25.97 0.79 19.00
N HIS A 28 -26.59 1.92 19.34
CA HIS A 28 -26.24 3.21 18.80
C HIS A 28 -24.79 3.62 19.12
N ILE A 29 -24.26 3.27 20.30
CA ILE A 29 -22.85 3.49 20.65
C ILE A 29 -21.92 2.57 19.84
N MET A 30 -22.25 1.28 19.73
CA MET A 30 -21.45 0.34 18.92
C MET A 30 -21.43 0.70 17.43
N ASP A 31 -22.54 1.21 16.89
CA ASP A 31 -22.68 1.48 15.46
C ASP A 31 -22.12 2.85 15.06
N ASN A 32 -22.17 3.85 15.94
CA ASN A 32 -21.76 5.22 15.59
C ASN A 32 -20.37 5.64 16.07
N TRP A 33 -19.86 5.08 17.18
CA TRP A 33 -18.54 5.45 17.69
C TRP A 33 -17.53 4.40 17.23
N LYS A 34 -16.67 4.76 16.26
CA LYS A 34 -15.71 3.84 15.62
C LYS A 34 -14.30 4.45 15.58
N VAL A 35 -13.30 3.60 15.76
CA VAL A 35 -11.89 3.90 15.48
C VAL A 35 -11.51 3.08 14.25
N GLY A 36 -11.38 3.75 13.09
CA GLY A 36 -11.32 3.06 11.81
C GLY A 36 -12.61 2.27 11.54
N ILE A 37 -12.51 0.94 11.44
CA ILE A 37 -13.66 0.03 11.27
C ILE A 37 -14.14 -0.60 12.57
N VAL A 38 -13.38 -0.47 13.67
CA VAL A 38 -13.66 -1.17 14.92
C VAL A 38 -14.58 -0.30 15.79
N PRO A 39 -15.73 -0.84 16.25
CA PRO A 39 -16.55 -0.19 17.27
C PRO A 39 -15.74 0.17 18.51
N LEU A 40 -15.92 1.38 19.03
CA LEU A 40 -15.14 1.88 20.17
C LEU A 40 -15.18 0.94 21.38
N PRO A 41 -16.31 0.32 21.77
CA PRO A 41 -16.32 -0.61 22.89
C PRO A 41 -15.42 -1.84 22.67
N LEU A 42 -15.40 -2.38 21.44
CA LEU A 42 -14.51 -3.50 21.09
C LEU A 42 -13.05 -3.07 21.02
N PHE A 43 -12.79 -1.85 20.58
CA PHE A 43 -11.45 -1.27 20.57
C PHE A 43 -10.89 -1.10 21.99
N LEU A 44 -11.70 -0.57 22.92
CA LEU A 44 -11.32 -0.44 24.33
C LEU A 44 -11.13 -1.81 25.00
N LEU A 45 -11.99 -2.78 24.69
CA LEU A 45 -11.85 -4.15 25.18
C LEU A 45 -10.54 -4.78 24.68
N ALA A 46 -10.23 -4.66 23.38
CA ALA A 46 -8.98 -5.15 22.81
C ALA A 46 -7.77 -4.52 23.50
N GLY A 47 -7.76 -3.20 23.69
CA GLY A 47 -6.70 -2.51 24.41
C GLY A 47 -6.55 -2.98 25.86
N GLY A 48 -7.67 -3.20 26.57
CA GLY A 48 -7.67 -3.72 27.94
C GLY A 48 -7.09 -5.14 28.03
N LEU A 49 -7.49 -6.04 27.13
CA LEU A 49 -6.98 -7.42 27.10
C LEU A 49 -5.49 -7.45 26.74
N ILE A 50 -5.06 -6.69 25.73
CA ILE A 50 -3.64 -6.57 25.35
C ILE A 50 -2.83 -6.03 26.53
N ALA A 51 -3.33 -5.02 27.25
CA ALA A 51 -2.66 -4.48 28.42
C ALA A 51 -2.52 -5.52 29.54
N LEU A 52 -3.56 -6.31 29.81
CA LEU A 52 -3.51 -7.40 30.79
C LEU A 52 -2.49 -8.48 30.40
N ASP A 53 -2.46 -8.90 29.14
CA ASP A 53 -1.49 -9.88 28.64
C ASP A 53 -0.05 -9.33 28.71
N CYS A 54 0.13 -8.03 28.45
CA CYS A 54 1.42 -7.36 28.62
C CYS A 54 1.86 -7.34 30.10
N LEU A 55 0.93 -7.08 31.04
CA LEU A 55 1.21 -7.13 32.48
C LEU A 55 1.53 -8.57 32.94
N GLY A 56 0.91 -9.57 32.32
CA GLY A 56 1.23 -10.99 32.51
C GLY A 56 2.55 -11.43 31.89
N GLY A 57 3.24 -10.55 31.15
CA GLY A 57 4.55 -10.80 30.55
C GLY A 57 4.54 -11.75 29.35
N LYS A 58 3.36 -12.16 28.84
CA LYS A 58 3.23 -13.09 27.72
C LYS A 58 2.04 -12.72 26.84
N LEU A 59 2.32 -12.33 25.61
CA LEU A 59 1.31 -12.12 24.56
C LEU A 59 1.45 -13.25 23.55
N PRO A 60 0.46 -14.14 23.40
CA PRO A 60 0.53 -15.22 22.42
C PRO A 60 0.74 -14.71 20.99
N SER A 61 1.66 -15.33 20.25
CA SER A 61 1.98 -14.96 18.86
C SER A 61 1.12 -15.72 17.84
N ASP A 62 0.01 -16.33 18.26
CA ASP A 62 -0.93 -17.02 17.38
C ASP A 62 -1.83 -16.01 16.65
N ILE A 63 -2.47 -16.47 15.58
CA ILE A 63 -3.27 -15.63 14.71
C ILE A 63 -4.46 -14.96 15.43
N VAL A 64 -5.02 -15.59 16.47
CA VAL A 64 -6.21 -15.08 17.14
C VAL A 64 -5.87 -13.82 17.92
N VAL A 65 -4.82 -13.86 18.72
CA VAL A 65 -4.35 -12.71 19.52
C VAL A 65 -3.69 -11.66 18.62
N MET A 66 -2.93 -12.07 17.61
CA MET A 66 -2.22 -11.14 16.74
C MET A 66 -3.17 -10.36 15.83
N VAL A 67 -4.24 -10.95 15.29
CA VAL A 67 -5.23 -10.18 14.50
C VAL A 67 -5.84 -9.07 15.33
N ALA A 68 -6.19 -9.31 16.59
CA ALA A 68 -6.72 -8.29 17.49
C ALA A 68 -5.66 -7.21 17.84
N THR A 69 -4.43 -7.64 18.12
CA THR A 69 -3.31 -6.75 18.48
C THR A 69 -2.94 -5.81 17.33
N LEU A 70 -2.74 -6.37 16.14
CA LEU A 70 -2.42 -5.61 14.92
C LEU A 70 -3.59 -4.70 14.52
N ALA A 71 -4.84 -5.15 14.68
CA ALA A 71 -6.01 -4.31 14.46
C ALA A 71 -6.04 -3.12 15.43
N PHE A 72 -5.87 -3.36 16.72
CA PHE A 72 -5.87 -2.31 17.73
C PHE A 72 -4.83 -1.24 17.42
N PHE A 73 -3.54 -1.60 17.36
CA PHE A 73 -2.48 -0.61 17.14
C PHE A 73 -2.48 -0.03 15.73
N GLY A 74 -2.77 -0.83 14.70
CA GLY A 74 -2.82 -0.38 13.32
C GLY A 74 -3.91 0.67 13.10
N PHE A 75 -5.13 0.41 13.58
CA PHE A 75 -6.20 1.41 13.50
C PHE A 75 -5.96 2.60 14.43
N ALA A 76 -5.35 2.41 15.60
CA ALA A 76 -4.96 3.52 16.48
C ALA A 76 -4.03 4.50 15.75
N CYS A 77 -2.93 4.00 15.20
CA CYS A 77 -1.93 4.82 14.51
C CYS A 77 -2.47 5.41 13.20
N GLY A 78 -3.24 4.63 12.44
CA GLY A 78 -3.84 5.08 11.18
C GLY A 78 -4.90 6.17 11.39
N GLU A 79 -5.78 6.00 12.39
CA GLU A 79 -6.82 6.98 12.72
C GLU A 79 -6.22 8.26 13.31
N PHE A 80 -5.18 8.14 14.15
CA PHE A 80 -4.38 9.27 14.60
C PHE A 80 -3.83 10.07 13.40
N GLY A 81 -3.19 9.39 12.45
CA GLY A 81 -2.67 10.03 11.24
C GLY A 81 -3.74 10.70 10.38
N LYS A 82 -4.94 10.10 10.25
CA LYS A 82 -6.07 10.70 9.51
C LYS A 82 -6.58 11.99 10.13
N ARG A 83 -6.58 12.08 11.46
CA ARG A 83 -7.12 13.24 12.20
C ARG A 83 -6.19 14.44 12.23
N LEU A 84 -4.95 14.30 11.75
CA LEU A 84 -4.04 15.44 11.62
C LEU A 84 -4.55 16.42 10.54
N PRO A 85 -4.73 17.72 10.85
CA PRO A 85 -5.49 18.65 10.01
C PRO A 85 -4.89 18.87 8.61
N VAL A 86 -3.56 18.99 8.52
CA VAL A 86 -2.83 19.18 7.26
C VAL A 86 -2.27 17.86 6.75
N LEU A 87 -1.56 17.13 7.62
CA LEU A 87 -0.86 15.89 7.26
C LEU A 87 -1.82 14.74 6.92
N GLY A 88 -3.01 14.68 7.54
CA GLY A 88 -4.00 13.63 7.27
C GLY A 88 -4.46 13.58 5.82
N LYS A 89 -4.45 14.73 5.12
CA LYS A 89 -4.79 14.82 3.69
C LYS A 89 -3.64 14.42 2.76
N LEU A 90 -2.43 14.32 3.30
CA LEU A 90 -1.19 13.98 2.58
C LEU A 90 -0.75 12.53 2.80
N GLY A 91 -1.68 11.65 3.18
CA GLY A 91 -1.37 10.24 3.40
C GLY A 91 -0.76 9.92 4.76
N ALA A 92 -0.84 10.85 5.73
CA ALA A 92 -0.30 10.61 7.07
C ALA A 92 -0.90 9.39 7.77
N ALA A 93 -2.08 8.93 7.39
CA ALA A 93 -2.62 7.67 7.90
C ALA A 93 -1.67 6.48 7.67
N ALA A 94 -1.10 6.36 6.46
CA ALA A 94 -0.16 5.30 6.13
C ALA A 94 1.21 5.53 6.78
N ILE A 95 1.70 6.79 6.76
CA ILE A 95 2.98 7.17 7.40
C ILE A 95 2.91 6.86 8.90
N CYS A 96 1.87 7.34 9.59
CA CYS A 96 1.68 7.10 11.02
C CYS A 96 1.52 5.61 11.32
N ALA A 97 0.76 4.86 10.51
CA ALA A 97 0.59 3.42 10.71
C ALA A 97 1.89 2.61 10.56
N THR A 98 2.89 3.11 9.83
CA THR A 98 4.18 2.41 9.62
C THR A 98 5.31 2.95 10.50
N PHE A 99 5.50 4.27 10.55
CA PHE A 99 6.67 4.87 11.17
C PHE A 99 6.51 5.16 12.67
N ILE A 100 5.29 5.43 13.16
CA ILE A 100 5.07 5.58 14.62
C ILE A 100 5.41 4.28 15.35
N PRO A 101 4.95 3.09 14.92
CA PRO A 101 5.31 1.85 15.59
C PRO A 101 6.83 1.60 15.62
N SER A 102 7.52 1.88 14.52
CA SER A 102 8.99 1.80 14.45
C SER A 102 9.67 2.71 15.49
N ALA A 103 9.19 3.96 15.63
CA ALA A 103 9.67 4.89 16.66
C ALA A 103 9.35 4.40 18.08
N LEU A 104 8.14 3.89 18.31
CA LEU A 104 7.74 3.37 19.63
C LEU A 104 8.60 2.18 20.07
N VAL A 105 8.96 1.30 19.13
CA VAL A 105 9.92 0.20 19.37
C VAL A 105 11.28 0.76 19.76
N HIS A 106 11.79 1.73 18.99
CA HIS A 106 13.13 2.28 19.22
C HIS A 106 13.27 3.02 20.55
N TYR A 107 12.26 3.80 20.95
CA TYR A 107 12.27 4.51 22.23
C TYR A 107 11.84 3.65 23.42
N GLY A 108 11.58 2.35 23.24
CA GLY A 108 11.14 1.44 24.30
C GLY A 108 9.75 1.77 24.86
N LEU A 109 8.91 2.45 24.07
CA LEU A 109 7.54 2.82 24.46
C LEU A 109 6.52 1.71 24.17
N LEU A 110 6.83 0.84 23.20
CA LEU A 110 6.03 -0.35 22.91
C LEU A 110 6.53 -1.51 23.79
N PRO A 111 5.67 -2.22 24.55
CA PRO A 111 6.12 -3.32 25.39
C PRO A 111 6.85 -4.40 24.57
N ASP A 112 8.00 -4.88 25.07
CA ASP A 112 8.85 -5.86 24.39
C ASP A 112 8.07 -7.12 23.97
N VAL A 113 7.12 -7.53 24.80
CA VAL A 113 6.23 -8.67 24.54
C VAL A 113 5.41 -8.47 23.26
N VAL A 114 4.95 -7.25 22.98
CA VAL A 114 4.23 -6.91 21.74
C VAL A 114 5.19 -6.92 20.56
N VAL A 115 6.41 -6.41 20.73
CA VAL A 115 7.44 -6.36 19.68
C VAL A 115 7.84 -7.77 19.26
N GLU A 116 8.16 -8.63 20.22
CA GLU A 116 8.58 -10.01 19.99
C GLU A 116 7.46 -10.81 19.30
N SER A 117 6.24 -10.76 19.84
CA SER A 117 5.11 -11.51 19.28
C SER A 117 4.72 -11.01 17.90
N THR A 118 4.72 -9.70 17.67
CA THR A 118 4.46 -9.13 16.34
C THR A 118 5.52 -9.55 15.33
N THR A 119 6.80 -9.49 15.72
CA THR A 119 7.93 -9.86 14.84
C THR A 119 7.90 -11.35 14.52
N LYS A 120 7.65 -12.20 15.52
CA LYS A 120 7.52 -13.64 15.35
C LYS A 120 6.34 -14.01 14.46
N PHE A 121 5.19 -13.38 14.67
CA PHE A 121 4.01 -13.58 13.84
C PHE A 121 4.27 -13.15 12.39
N TYR A 122 4.85 -11.97 12.19
CA TYR A 122 5.15 -11.43 10.86
C TYR A 122 6.07 -12.35 10.06
N LYS A 123 7.18 -12.79 10.68
CA LYS A 123 8.18 -13.66 10.03
C LYS A 123 7.68 -15.09 9.81
N SER A 124 6.93 -15.66 10.75
CA SER A 124 6.46 -17.05 10.63
C SER A 124 5.31 -17.23 9.64
N THR A 125 4.37 -16.27 9.61
CA THR A 125 3.15 -16.41 8.80
C THR A 125 3.27 -15.87 7.39
N ASN A 126 4.26 -15.01 7.11
CA ASN A 126 4.36 -14.31 5.83
C ASN A 126 3.06 -13.55 5.48
N ILE A 127 2.36 -13.01 6.49
CA ILE A 127 1.04 -12.37 6.36
C ILE A 127 1.02 -11.24 5.33
N LEU A 128 2.13 -10.53 5.15
CA LEU A 128 2.28 -9.52 4.10
C LEU A 128 2.09 -10.12 2.70
N TYR A 129 2.66 -11.28 2.43
CA TYR A 129 2.50 -11.94 1.14
C TYR A 129 1.06 -12.35 0.91
N LEU A 130 0.38 -12.92 1.91
CA LEU A 130 -1.06 -13.21 1.81
C LEU A 130 -1.86 -11.95 1.47
N TYR A 131 -1.59 -10.84 2.15
CA TYR A 131 -2.20 -9.54 1.86
C TYR A 131 -1.96 -9.11 0.41
N ILE A 132 -0.70 -9.14 -0.05
CA ILE A 132 -0.32 -8.77 -1.42
C ILE A 132 -1.05 -9.65 -2.44
N CYS A 133 -1.16 -10.96 -2.20
CA CYS A 133 -1.85 -11.89 -3.09
C CYS A 133 -3.32 -11.55 -3.26
N CYS A 134 -4.03 -11.38 -2.14
CA CYS A 134 -5.44 -11.00 -2.13
C CYS A 134 -5.70 -9.68 -2.84
N ILE A 135 -4.84 -8.68 -2.63
CA ILE A 135 -4.98 -7.36 -3.27
C ILE A 135 -4.68 -7.44 -4.77
N ILE A 136 -3.57 -8.06 -5.20
CA ILE A 136 -3.19 -8.14 -6.62
C ILE A 136 -4.26 -8.92 -7.40
N VAL A 137 -4.59 -10.13 -6.96
CA VAL A 137 -5.54 -10.98 -7.69
C VAL A 137 -6.92 -10.32 -7.70
N GLY A 138 -7.40 -9.83 -6.56
CA GLY A 138 -8.70 -9.17 -6.49
C GLY A 138 -8.79 -7.88 -7.32
N SER A 139 -7.72 -7.07 -7.37
CA SER A 139 -7.69 -5.87 -8.22
C SER A 139 -7.62 -6.20 -9.72
N ILE A 140 -6.84 -7.20 -10.15
CA ILE A 140 -6.83 -7.67 -11.56
C ILE A 140 -8.20 -8.21 -11.97
N MET A 141 -8.80 -9.04 -11.12
CA MET A 141 -10.13 -9.59 -11.39
C MET A 141 -11.21 -8.50 -11.40
N SER A 142 -11.01 -7.40 -10.68
CA SER A 142 -11.88 -6.21 -10.69
C SER A 142 -11.80 -5.36 -11.96
N MET A 143 -10.75 -5.50 -12.77
CA MET A 143 -10.51 -4.63 -13.92
C MET A 143 -11.21 -5.12 -15.19
N ASN A 144 -11.54 -4.16 -16.05
CA ASN A 144 -11.93 -4.43 -17.43
C ASN A 144 -10.71 -4.90 -18.24
N ARG A 145 -10.91 -5.91 -19.10
CA ARG A 145 -9.82 -6.52 -19.88
C ARG A 145 -9.14 -5.55 -20.83
N THR A 146 -9.92 -4.69 -21.47
CA THR A 146 -9.43 -3.66 -22.40
C THR A 146 -8.52 -2.67 -21.66
N THR A 147 -8.96 -2.19 -20.50
CA THR A 147 -8.17 -1.32 -19.62
C THR A 147 -6.91 -2.02 -19.12
N LEU A 148 -6.98 -3.31 -18.81
CA LEU A 148 -5.82 -4.11 -18.39
C LEU A 148 -4.76 -4.16 -19.49
N ILE A 149 -5.12 -4.60 -20.71
CA ILE A 149 -4.18 -4.72 -21.83
C ILE A 149 -3.56 -3.36 -22.18
N GLN A 150 -4.40 -2.35 -22.35
CA GLN A 150 -3.94 -1.01 -22.73
C GLN A 150 -3.09 -0.37 -21.63
N GLY A 151 -3.48 -0.54 -20.37
CA GLY A 151 -2.73 -0.05 -19.22
C GLY A 151 -1.36 -0.71 -19.12
N PHE A 152 -1.29 -2.03 -19.22
CA PHE A 152 -0.03 -2.79 -19.12
C PHE A 152 0.97 -2.40 -20.21
N LEU A 153 0.52 -2.30 -21.46
CA LEU A 153 1.43 -1.95 -22.57
C LEU A 153 1.92 -0.49 -22.48
N LYS A 154 1.03 0.44 -22.11
CA LYS A 154 1.37 1.87 -22.09
C LYS A 154 2.14 2.31 -20.85
N ILE A 155 1.95 1.67 -19.70
CA ILE A 155 2.57 2.11 -18.44
C ILE A 155 4.10 1.93 -18.45
N PHE A 156 4.63 0.98 -19.22
CA PHE A 156 6.09 0.77 -19.32
C PHE A 156 6.84 2.02 -19.78
N PHE A 157 6.25 2.80 -20.70
CA PHE A 157 6.95 3.94 -21.28
C PHE A 157 7.14 5.11 -20.29
N PRO A 158 6.09 5.62 -19.59
CA PRO A 158 6.26 6.60 -18.51
C PRO A 158 7.19 6.12 -17.42
N MET A 159 7.14 4.83 -17.08
CA MET A 159 7.98 4.27 -16.04
C MET A 159 9.46 4.29 -16.43
N LEU A 160 9.80 3.75 -17.60
CA LEU A 160 11.18 3.75 -18.11
C LEU A 160 11.75 5.17 -18.23
N CYS A 161 10.97 6.11 -18.79
CA CYS A 161 11.38 7.50 -18.85
C CYS A 161 11.59 8.10 -17.45
N GLY A 162 10.68 7.80 -16.52
CA GLY A 162 10.78 8.22 -15.12
C GLY A 162 12.04 7.69 -14.45
N GLU A 163 12.43 6.45 -14.72
CA GLU A 163 13.65 5.88 -14.16
C GLU A 163 14.88 6.63 -14.68
N VAL A 164 15.02 6.78 -15.99
CA VAL A 164 16.18 7.46 -16.59
C VAL A 164 16.28 8.92 -16.09
N VAL A 165 15.18 9.67 -16.12
CA VAL A 165 15.19 11.07 -15.67
C VAL A 165 15.44 11.16 -14.17
N GLY A 166 14.82 10.30 -13.37
CA GLY A 166 15.05 10.21 -11.92
C GLY A 166 16.51 9.98 -11.60
N MET A 167 17.15 9.01 -12.27
CA MET A 167 18.57 8.71 -12.08
C MET A 167 19.47 9.89 -12.44
N LEU A 168 19.25 10.51 -13.61
CA LEU A 168 20.04 11.65 -14.07
C LEU A 168 19.92 12.87 -13.14
N VAL A 169 18.70 13.18 -12.70
CA VAL A 169 18.46 14.30 -11.78
C VAL A 169 19.08 14.01 -10.41
N GLY A 170 18.94 12.79 -9.89
CA GLY A 170 19.53 12.41 -8.62
C GLY A 170 21.06 12.52 -8.61
N ILE A 171 21.73 11.97 -9.63
CA ILE A 171 23.18 12.09 -9.80
C ILE A 171 23.58 13.56 -9.96
N GLY A 172 22.86 14.32 -10.80
CA GLY A 172 23.13 15.73 -11.05
C GLY A 172 23.05 16.58 -9.79
N VAL A 173 21.97 16.45 -9.00
CA VAL A 173 21.80 17.18 -7.74
C VAL A 173 22.86 16.76 -6.72
N GLY A 174 23.15 15.47 -6.57
CA GLY A 174 24.20 15.02 -5.66
C GLY A 174 25.58 15.58 -6.03
N THR A 175 25.90 15.60 -7.32
CA THR A 175 27.16 16.16 -7.84
C THR A 175 27.24 17.67 -7.58
N LEU A 176 26.14 18.41 -7.79
CA LEU A 176 26.07 19.85 -7.48
C LEU A 176 26.25 20.15 -5.99
N LEU A 177 25.85 19.23 -5.12
CA LEU A 177 26.05 19.31 -3.68
C LEU A 177 27.46 18.85 -3.22
N GLY A 178 28.37 18.57 -4.17
CA GLY A 178 29.75 18.19 -3.90
C GLY A 178 29.94 16.71 -3.55
N MET A 179 28.94 15.86 -3.78
CA MET A 179 29.06 14.41 -3.59
C MET A 179 29.69 13.75 -4.82
N GLU A 180 30.44 12.67 -4.60
CA GLU A 180 31.00 11.88 -5.69
C GLU A 180 29.89 11.18 -6.50
N PRO A 181 29.83 11.35 -7.84
CA PRO A 181 28.76 10.78 -8.68
C PRO A 181 28.58 9.27 -8.51
N PHE A 182 29.70 8.54 -8.35
CA PHE A 182 29.70 7.11 -8.09
C PHE A 182 28.95 6.77 -6.80
N GLN A 183 29.22 7.50 -5.72
CA GLN A 183 28.57 7.25 -4.45
C GLN A 183 27.09 7.62 -4.47
N VAL A 184 26.74 8.73 -5.13
CA VAL A 184 25.36 9.16 -5.29
C VAL A 184 24.56 8.11 -6.05
N PHE A 185 25.10 7.62 -7.17
CA PHE A 185 24.43 6.61 -7.97
C PHE A 185 24.24 5.30 -7.19
N PHE A 186 25.32 4.69 -6.71
CA PHE A 186 25.28 3.35 -6.14
C PHE A 186 24.71 3.29 -4.72
N PHE A 187 24.90 4.31 -3.88
CA PHE A 187 24.48 4.25 -2.48
C PHE A 187 23.22 5.06 -2.17
N ILE A 188 22.72 5.89 -3.10
CA ILE A 188 21.50 6.68 -2.89
C ILE A 188 20.46 6.40 -3.99
N VAL A 189 20.76 6.78 -5.23
CA VAL A 189 19.78 6.77 -6.34
C VAL A 189 19.35 5.35 -6.72
N LEU A 190 20.32 4.48 -6.98
CA LEU A 190 20.04 3.10 -7.39
C LEU A 190 19.27 2.33 -6.30
N PRO A 191 19.65 2.37 -5.00
CA PRO A 191 18.86 1.77 -3.94
C PRO A 191 17.41 2.24 -3.87
N ILE A 192 17.17 3.56 -4.00
CA ILE A 192 15.80 4.11 -3.99
C ILE A 192 14.96 3.45 -5.07
N MET A 193 15.55 3.19 -6.24
CA MET A 193 14.87 2.66 -7.42
C MET A 193 15.00 1.14 -7.59
N ALA A 194 15.59 0.45 -6.61
CA ALA A 194 15.89 -0.98 -6.67
C ALA A 194 14.68 -1.88 -6.40
N GLY A 195 13.50 -1.33 -6.11
CA GLY A 195 12.29 -2.13 -5.87
C GLY A 195 12.15 -2.65 -4.44
N GLY A 196 12.79 -2.00 -3.47
CA GLY A 196 12.61 -2.24 -2.04
C GLY A 196 13.71 -3.04 -1.36
N VAL A 197 13.42 -3.56 -0.17
CA VAL A 197 14.43 -4.25 0.67
C VAL A 197 14.72 -5.67 0.16
N GLY A 198 13.67 -6.49 0.01
CA GLY A 198 13.82 -7.91 -0.30
C GLY A 198 14.38 -8.17 -1.70
N GLU A 199 13.85 -7.46 -2.68
CA GLU A 199 14.13 -7.64 -4.10
C GLU A 199 15.16 -6.64 -4.64
N GLY A 200 15.43 -5.58 -3.88
CA GLY A 200 16.36 -4.53 -4.25
C GLY A 200 17.61 -4.51 -3.38
N ALA A 201 17.49 -3.97 -2.17
CA ALA A 201 18.61 -3.73 -1.27
C ALA A 201 19.40 -5.01 -0.93
N ILE A 202 18.73 -6.14 -0.70
CA ILE A 202 19.41 -7.39 -0.38
C ILE A 202 20.24 -7.88 -1.58
N PRO A 203 19.67 -8.10 -2.79
CA PRO A 203 20.45 -8.42 -3.99
C PRO A 203 21.55 -7.42 -4.32
N LEU A 204 21.28 -6.13 -4.17
CA LEU A 204 22.25 -5.07 -4.42
C LEU A 204 23.44 -5.14 -3.44
N SER A 205 23.17 -5.37 -2.16
CA SER A 205 24.22 -5.54 -1.14
C SER A 205 25.04 -6.82 -1.34
N MET A 206 24.43 -7.90 -1.82
CA MET A 206 25.17 -9.11 -2.23
C MET A 206 26.07 -8.83 -3.43
N GLY A 207 25.59 -8.07 -4.42
CA GLY A 207 26.39 -7.67 -5.56
C GLY A 207 27.56 -6.76 -5.18
N TYR A 208 27.36 -5.83 -4.25
CA TYR A 208 28.47 -5.01 -3.70
C TYR A 208 29.47 -5.85 -2.92
N ALA A 209 29.02 -6.86 -2.18
CA ALA A 209 29.93 -7.77 -1.50
C ALA A 209 30.79 -8.58 -2.49
N ALA A 210 30.19 -9.03 -3.59
CA ALA A 210 30.89 -9.79 -4.62
C ALA A 210 31.87 -8.92 -5.45
N LEU A 211 31.48 -7.69 -5.79
CA LEU A 211 32.22 -6.84 -6.74
C LEU A 211 33.15 -5.82 -6.04
N MET A 212 32.73 -5.23 -4.92
CA MET A 212 33.50 -4.22 -4.18
C MET A 212 34.24 -4.79 -2.97
N HIS A 213 34.12 -6.10 -2.69
CA HIS A 213 34.64 -6.75 -1.47
C HIS A 213 34.17 -6.11 -0.16
N MET A 214 33.01 -5.45 -0.17
CA MET A 214 32.38 -4.91 1.03
C MET A 214 31.69 -6.01 1.82
N GLU A 215 31.66 -5.92 3.15
CA GLU A 215 30.81 -6.81 3.94
C GLU A 215 29.33 -6.53 3.62
N GLN A 216 28.55 -7.57 3.33
CA GLN A 216 27.13 -7.44 2.93
C GLN A 216 26.32 -6.66 3.99
N GLY A 217 26.55 -6.93 5.27
CA GLY A 217 25.86 -6.23 6.36
C GLY A 217 26.12 -4.73 6.36
N VAL A 218 27.38 -4.32 6.10
CA VAL A 218 27.78 -2.91 6.00
C VAL A 218 27.17 -2.26 4.76
N ALA A 219 27.20 -2.94 3.61
CA ALA A 219 26.58 -2.46 2.38
C ALA A 219 25.06 -2.27 2.56
N LEU A 220 24.39 -3.25 3.16
CA LEU A 220 22.96 -3.20 3.44
C LEU A 220 22.60 -2.06 4.39
N GLY A 221 23.33 -1.90 5.51
CA GLY A 221 23.11 -0.82 6.46
C GLY A 221 23.33 0.58 5.87
N ARG A 222 24.14 0.70 4.80
CA ARG A 222 24.33 1.97 4.09
C ARG A 222 23.18 2.32 3.16
N ILE A 223 22.62 1.33 2.44
CA ILE A 223 21.59 1.55 1.42
C ILE A 223 20.17 1.49 1.96
N LEU A 224 19.92 0.70 3.01
CA LEU A 224 18.59 0.45 3.57
C LEU A 224 17.87 1.75 3.96
N PRO A 225 18.52 2.72 4.63
CA PRO A 225 17.86 3.98 4.97
C PRO A 225 17.47 4.82 3.77
N MET A 226 18.25 4.77 2.68
CA MET A 226 17.94 5.52 1.46
C MET A 226 16.68 4.98 0.79
N VAL A 227 16.50 3.64 0.78
CA VAL A 227 15.26 3.00 0.30
C VAL A 227 14.05 3.47 1.12
N MET A 228 14.19 3.51 2.45
CA MET A 228 13.10 3.90 3.34
C MET A 228 12.72 5.37 3.20
N LEU A 229 13.71 6.27 3.12
CA LEU A 229 13.49 7.70 2.91
C LEU A 229 12.93 8.00 1.52
N GLY A 230 13.36 7.26 0.49
CA GLY A 230 12.75 7.27 -0.84
C GLY A 230 11.27 6.91 -0.77
N SER A 231 10.94 5.80 -0.10
CA SER A 231 9.56 5.36 0.07
C SER A 231 8.74 6.37 0.88
N LEU A 232 9.29 6.97 1.94
CA LEU A 232 8.61 8.02 2.71
C LEU A 232 8.29 9.24 1.85
N THR A 233 9.27 9.69 1.06
CA THR A 233 9.11 10.80 0.12
C THR A 233 8.01 10.49 -0.91
N ALA A 234 8.00 9.27 -1.44
CA ALA A 234 7.01 8.78 -2.39
C ALA A 234 5.59 8.76 -1.79
N ILE A 235 5.45 8.37 -0.52
CA ILE A 235 4.16 8.39 0.20
C ILE A 235 3.64 9.83 0.31
N VAL A 236 4.50 10.78 0.70
CA VAL A 236 4.13 12.20 0.82
C VAL A 236 3.71 12.76 -0.55
N ILE A 237 4.50 12.52 -1.59
CA ILE A 237 4.19 12.97 -2.96
C ILE A 237 2.88 12.35 -3.47
N SER A 238 2.64 11.05 -3.23
CA SER A 238 1.39 10.38 -3.58
C SER A 238 0.17 10.99 -2.87
N GLY A 239 0.30 11.33 -1.59
CA GLY A 239 -0.71 12.08 -0.85
C GLY A 239 -0.98 13.47 -1.43
N CYS A 240 0.08 14.21 -1.78
CA CYS A 240 -0.03 15.50 -2.48
C CYS A 240 -0.75 15.36 -3.83
N LEU A 241 -0.41 14.34 -4.61
CA LEU A 241 -1.03 14.05 -5.92
C LEU A 241 -2.52 13.71 -5.79
N ASN A 242 -2.92 12.94 -4.78
CA ASN A 242 -4.33 12.68 -4.49
C ASN A 242 -5.09 13.97 -4.15
N GLN A 243 -4.49 14.86 -3.35
CA GLN A 243 -5.09 16.16 -3.04
C GLN A 243 -5.20 17.06 -4.29
N LEU A 244 -4.21 16.98 -5.19
CA LEU A 244 -4.25 17.66 -6.50
C LEU A 244 -5.37 17.09 -7.38
N GLY A 245 -5.54 15.76 -7.43
CA GLY A 245 -6.59 15.10 -8.21
C GLY A 245 -7.99 15.48 -7.75
N LYS A 246 -8.20 15.62 -6.44
CA LYS A 246 -9.46 16.13 -5.89
C LYS A 246 -9.76 17.58 -6.29
N ARG A 247 -8.72 18.40 -6.47
CA ARG A 247 -8.86 19.80 -6.92
C ARG A 247 -9.01 19.91 -8.44
N SER A 248 -8.41 18.98 -9.19
CA SER A 248 -8.43 18.95 -10.65
C SER A 248 -8.88 17.58 -11.16
N PRO A 249 -10.20 17.30 -11.17
CA PRO A 249 -10.74 16.00 -11.54
C PRO A 249 -10.37 15.53 -12.95
N HIS A 250 -10.12 16.45 -13.87
CA HIS A 250 -9.72 16.14 -15.25
C HIS A 250 -8.34 15.46 -15.37
N LEU A 251 -7.52 15.50 -14.32
CA LEU A 251 -6.17 14.90 -14.30
C LEU A 251 -6.13 13.51 -13.65
N THR A 252 -7.24 13.04 -13.08
CA THR A 252 -7.35 11.79 -12.31
C THR A 252 -8.42 10.89 -12.93
N GLY A 253 -8.16 9.58 -12.94
CA GLY A 253 -9.11 8.52 -13.27
C GLY A 253 -9.62 7.79 -12.03
N GLU A 254 -9.35 8.31 -10.82
CA GLU A 254 -9.73 7.70 -9.53
C GLU A 254 -9.35 6.22 -9.40
N GLY A 255 -8.15 5.85 -9.88
CA GLY A 255 -7.68 4.47 -9.88
C GLY A 255 -7.85 3.74 -11.21
N GLN A 256 -8.20 4.46 -12.28
CA GLN A 256 -8.14 4.00 -13.66
C GLN A 256 -7.00 4.73 -14.39
N LEU A 257 -6.11 3.96 -15.04
CA LEU A 257 -4.97 4.52 -15.78
C LEU A 257 -5.35 5.07 -17.15
N MET A 258 -6.36 4.48 -17.79
CA MET A 258 -6.81 4.82 -19.13
C MET A 258 -8.16 5.49 -19.06
N PRO A 259 -8.38 6.61 -19.78
CA PRO A 259 -9.72 7.12 -20.00
C PRO A 259 -10.53 6.06 -20.73
N ASN A 260 -11.73 5.74 -20.25
CA ASN A 260 -12.65 4.88 -20.98
C ASN A 260 -13.03 5.55 -22.30
N ARG A 261 -12.32 5.21 -23.38
CA ARG A 261 -12.52 5.78 -24.71
C ARG A 261 -13.57 5.05 -25.54
N SER A 262 -14.30 4.11 -24.96
CA SER A 262 -15.51 3.58 -25.56
C SER A 262 -16.69 4.45 -25.16
N ASN A 263 -17.25 5.14 -26.15
CA ASN A 263 -18.64 5.58 -26.20
C ASN A 263 -19.59 4.36 -26.20
N GLU A 264 -19.32 3.34 -25.38
CA GLU A 264 -20.33 2.42 -24.92
C GLU A 264 -20.98 3.11 -23.73
N THR A 265 -22.03 3.86 -24.04
CA THR A 265 -23.12 4.12 -23.14
C THR A 265 -23.76 2.77 -22.76
N ARG A 266 -23.03 1.90 -22.08
CA ARG A 266 -23.67 1.05 -21.08
C ARG A 266 -23.93 2.01 -19.94
N SER A 267 -25.19 2.39 -19.85
CA SER A 267 -25.79 2.94 -18.65
C SER A 267 -25.06 2.39 -17.42
N LEU A 268 -24.71 3.28 -16.51
CA LEU A 268 -24.34 2.94 -15.13
C LEU A 268 -25.49 2.23 -14.36
N GLY A 269 -26.45 1.64 -15.08
CA GLY A 269 -27.63 0.91 -14.61
C GLY A 269 -27.79 -0.50 -15.18
N GLU A 270 -26.86 -1.04 -15.98
CA GLU A 270 -26.93 -2.44 -16.48
C GLU A 270 -25.74 -3.32 -16.03
N SER A 271 -25.24 -3.08 -14.82
CA SER A 271 -24.62 -4.14 -14.01
C SER A 271 -25.40 -4.40 -12.72
N GLU A 272 -26.70 -4.10 -12.72
CA GLU A 272 -27.69 -4.67 -11.79
C GLU A 272 -28.20 -6.04 -12.25
N GLY A 273 -27.29 -6.89 -12.73
CA GLY A 273 -27.51 -8.33 -12.89
C GLY A 273 -26.19 -9.00 -12.54
N VAL A 274 -25.88 -9.27 -11.28
CA VAL A 274 -26.68 -10.04 -10.32
C VAL A 274 -26.52 -9.40 -8.93
N SER A 275 -27.54 -8.69 -8.45
CA SER A 275 -27.80 -8.54 -7.00
C SER A 275 -28.30 -9.89 -6.45
N GLY A 276 -27.51 -10.94 -6.65
CA GLY A 276 -27.62 -12.17 -5.89
C GLY A 276 -26.75 -11.95 -4.68
N LYS A 277 -27.34 -11.94 -3.48
CA LYS A 277 -26.65 -11.98 -2.19
C LYS A 277 -25.31 -12.71 -2.36
N THR A 278 -24.22 -11.96 -2.45
CA THR A 278 -22.93 -12.57 -2.76
C THR A 278 -22.59 -13.48 -1.60
N ASP A 279 -22.69 -14.78 -1.84
CA ASP A 279 -22.57 -15.80 -0.81
C ASP A 279 -21.13 -15.80 -0.26
N VAL A 280 -20.98 -16.09 1.04
CA VAL A 280 -19.67 -16.20 1.71
C VAL A 280 -18.81 -17.27 1.01
N GLY A 281 -19.44 -18.29 0.41
CA GLY A 281 -18.74 -19.27 -0.44
C GLY A 281 -18.05 -18.65 -1.66
N THR A 282 -18.59 -17.57 -2.23
CA THR A 282 -18.00 -16.87 -3.38
C THR A 282 -16.76 -16.07 -2.94
N LEU A 283 -16.82 -15.42 -1.77
CA LEU A 283 -15.67 -14.76 -1.14
C LEU A 283 -14.54 -15.78 -0.88
N ALA A 284 -14.86 -16.90 -0.25
CA ALA A 284 -13.89 -17.94 0.07
C ALA A 284 -13.22 -18.50 -1.20
N SER A 285 -14.00 -18.70 -2.27
CA SER A 285 -13.48 -19.15 -3.56
C SER A 285 -12.53 -18.13 -4.18
N GLY A 286 -12.84 -16.83 -4.10
CA GLY A 286 -11.94 -15.76 -4.54
C GLY A 286 -10.63 -15.71 -3.75
N ALA A 287 -10.69 -15.90 -2.43
CA ALA A 287 -9.50 -15.96 -1.59
C ALA A 287 -8.64 -17.19 -1.93
N LEU A 288 -9.27 -18.36 -2.12
CA LEU A 288 -8.60 -19.58 -2.53
C LEU A 288 -7.92 -19.41 -3.89
N LEU A 289 -8.58 -18.77 -4.87
CA LEU A 289 -7.96 -18.46 -6.17
C LEU A 289 -6.68 -17.64 -5.97
N ALA A 290 -6.70 -16.61 -5.13
CA ALA A 290 -5.52 -15.78 -4.87
C ALA A 290 -4.36 -16.60 -4.28
N VAL A 291 -4.64 -17.48 -3.32
CA VAL A 291 -3.64 -18.37 -2.70
C VAL A 291 -3.09 -19.38 -3.70
N LEU A 292 -3.94 -20.01 -4.52
CA LEU A 292 -3.51 -20.98 -5.53
C LEU A 292 -2.64 -20.33 -6.61
N LEU A 293 -3.00 -19.12 -7.05
CA LEU A 293 -2.19 -18.33 -7.97
C LEU A 293 -0.82 -17.99 -7.38
N TYR A 294 -0.76 -17.67 -6.08
CA TYR A 294 0.52 -17.46 -5.40
C TYR A 294 1.34 -18.74 -5.29
N MET A 295 0.73 -19.88 -4.95
CA MET A 295 1.42 -21.16 -4.90
C MET A 295 2.00 -21.55 -6.27
N MET A 296 1.27 -21.30 -7.35
CA MET A 296 1.81 -21.47 -8.71
C MET A 296 2.94 -20.47 -8.99
N GLY A 297 2.84 -19.24 -8.51
CA GLY A 297 3.92 -18.24 -8.54
C GLY A 297 5.19 -18.72 -7.80
N MET A 298 5.05 -19.34 -6.62
CA MET A 298 6.17 -19.93 -5.88
C MET A 298 6.82 -21.10 -6.62
N LEU A 299 6.03 -21.95 -7.28
CA LEU A 299 6.56 -23.01 -8.12
C LEU A 299 7.34 -22.44 -9.31
N GLY A 300 6.81 -21.39 -9.95
CA GLY A 300 7.50 -20.65 -11.00
C GLY A 300 8.81 -20.01 -10.51
N HIS A 301 8.82 -19.48 -9.29
CA HIS A 301 10.03 -18.92 -8.67
C HIS A 301 11.15 -19.96 -8.56
N LYS A 302 10.84 -21.20 -8.17
CA LYS A 302 11.83 -22.28 -8.07
C LYS A 302 12.43 -22.67 -9.43
N LEU A 303 11.69 -22.50 -10.52
CA LEU A 303 12.11 -22.90 -11.87
C LEU A 303 12.83 -21.78 -12.62
N ILE A 304 12.35 -20.53 -12.51
CA ILE A 304 12.77 -19.39 -13.34
C ILE A 304 13.50 -18.32 -12.50
N GLY A 305 13.42 -18.37 -11.17
CA GLY A 305 14.01 -17.38 -10.27
C GLY A 305 13.19 -16.09 -10.11
N LEU A 306 12.11 -15.90 -10.87
CA LEU A 306 11.24 -14.72 -10.78
C LEU A 306 10.50 -14.67 -9.42
N PRO A 307 10.39 -13.52 -8.74
CA PRO A 307 9.68 -13.42 -7.46
C PRO A 307 8.24 -13.95 -7.54
N ALA A 308 7.81 -14.70 -6.53
CA ALA A 308 6.49 -15.34 -6.53
C ALA A 308 5.30 -14.37 -6.79
N PRO A 309 5.26 -13.14 -6.21
CA PRO A 309 4.21 -12.17 -6.53
C PRO A 309 4.18 -11.74 -8.02
N VAL A 310 5.34 -11.72 -8.69
CA VAL A 310 5.45 -11.39 -10.12
C VAL A 310 4.90 -12.52 -10.97
N GLY A 311 5.30 -13.77 -10.69
CA GLY A 311 4.76 -14.95 -11.38
C GLY A 311 3.25 -15.07 -11.21
N MET A 312 2.76 -14.84 -9.99
CA MET A 312 1.32 -14.78 -9.69
C MET A 312 0.62 -13.70 -10.51
N LEU A 313 1.19 -12.50 -10.63
CA LEU A 313 0.62 -11.40 -11.41
C LEU A 313 0.45 -11.78 -12.89
N PHE A 314 1.50 -12.33 -13.52
CA PHE A 314 1.43 -12.77 -14.91
C PHE A 314 0.36 -13.85 -15.10
N LEU A 315 0.28 -14.80 -14.18
CA LEU A 315 -0.72 -15.87 -14.24
C LEU A 315 -2.14 -15.32 -14.05
N ALA A 316 -2.35 -14.40 -13.10
CA ALA A 316 -3.64 -13.75 -12.88
C ALA A 316 -4.10 -12.97 -14.12
N VAL A 317 -3.19 -12.22 -14.76
CA VAL A 317 -3.46 -11.53 -16.02
C VAL A 317 -3.81 -12.54 -17.11
N LEU A 318 -3.01 -13.59 -17.29
CA LEU A 318 -3.25 -14.63 -18.31
C LEU A 318 -4.64 -15.27 -18.13
N LEU A 319 -4.99 -15.68 -16.91
CA LEU A 319 -6.31 -16.26 -16.63
C LEU A 319 -7.46 -15.27 -16.89
N LYS A 320 -7.25 -13.98 -16.59
CA LYS A 320 -8.24 -12.93 -16.86
C LYS A 320 -8.42 -12.69 -18.36
N LEU A 321 -7.33 -12.72 -19.14
CA LEU A 321 -7.34 -12.53 -20.60
C LEU A 321 -7.88 -13.75 -21.35
N ALA A 322 -7.57 -14.96 -20.87
CA ALA A 322 -8.05 -16.22 -21.43
C ALA A 322 -9.50 -16.57 -21.01
N ASN A 323 -10.17 -15.72 -20.24
CA ASN A 323 -11.54 -15.90 -19.76
C ASN A 323 -11.76 -17.17 -18.90
N VAL A 324 -10.70 -17.70 -18.30
CA VAL A 324 -10.76 -18.93 -17.50
C VAL A 324 -11.53 -18.71 -16.20
N VAL A 325 -11.46 -17.51 -15.63
CA VAL A 325 -12.12 -17.15 -14.36
C VAL A 325 -13.57 -16.75 -14.59
N SER A 326 -14.51 -17.51 -14.01
CA SER A 326 -15.96 -17.24 -14.10
C SER A 326 -16.35 -15.89 -13.47
N PRO A 327 -17.46 -15.25 -13.90
CA PRO A 327 -17.89 -13.96 -13.32
C PRO A 327 -18.08 -14.01 -11.80
N ARG A 328 -18.68 -15.09 -11.28
CA ARG A 328 -18.85 -15.30 -9.82
C ARG A 328 -17.51 -15.28 -9.08
N LEU A 329 -16.50 -15.95 -9.63
CA LEU A 329 -15.17 -15.99 -9.01
C LEU A 329 -14.45 -14.63 -9.09
N GLN A 330 -14.71 -13.85 -10.14
CA GLN A 330 -14.23 -12.46 -10.24
C GLN A 330 -14.87 -11.59 -9.16
N GLU A 331 -16.19 -11.65 -8.97
CA GLU A 331 -16.92 -10.94 -7.89
C GLU A 331 -16.40 -11.33 -6.50
N GLY A 332 -16.19 -12.62 -6.25
CA GLY A 332 -15.59 -13.12 -5.02
C GLY A 332 -14.21 -12.52 -4.75
N SER A 333 -13.37 -12.48 -5.78
CA SER A 333 -12.02 -11.87 -5.70
C SER A 333 -12.09 -10.35 -5.46
N GLN A 334 -13.08 -9.65 -6.03
CA GLN A 334 -13.32 -8.22 -5.75
C GLN A 334 -13.70 -7.97 -4.29
N MET A 335 -14.53 -8.83 -3.71
CA MET A 335 -14.94 -8.72 -2.30
C MET A 335 -13.77 -8.97 -1.36
N VAL A 336 -12.91 -9.96 -1.66
CA VAL A 336 -11.65 -10.20 -0.95
C VAL A 336 -10.76 -8.96 -1.02
N TYR A 337 -10.58 -8.37 -2.21
CA TYR A 337 -9.83 -7.12 -2.36
C TYR A 337 -10.39 -5.99 -1.49
N LYS A 338 -11.71 -5.76 -1.50
CA LYS A 338 -12.35 -4.72 -0.66
C LYS A 338 -12.13 -4.98 0.83
N PHE A 339 -12.24 -6.24 1.27
CA PHE A 339 -11.99 -6.64 2.65
C PHE A 339 -10.55 -6.35 3.08
N PHE A 340 -9.55 -6.86 2.34
CA PHE A 340 -8.14 -6.67 2.69
C PHE A 340 -7.74 -5.19 2.65
N ARG A 341 -8.19 -4.44 1.63
CA ARG A 341 -7.94 -3.00 1.52
C ARG A 341 -8.46 -2.23 2.73
N THR A 342 -9.65 -2.58 3.22
CA THR A 342 -10.34 -1.79 4.25
C THR A 342 -9.96 -2.22 5.66
N ALA A 343 -9.88 -3.52 5.91
CA ALA A 343 -9.70 -4.09 7.24
C ALA A 343 -8.26 -4.45 7.58
N VAL A 344 -7.44 -4.83 6.60
CA VAL A 344 -6.14 -5.49 6.84
C VAL A 344 -4.97 -4.55 6.56
N THR A 345 -5.15 -3.48 5.78
CA THR A 345 -4.07 -2.56 5.39
C THR A 345 -3.34 -1.92 6.57
N TYR A 346 -4.03 -1.21 7.48
CA TYR A 346 -3.36 -0.58 8.63
C TYR A 346 -2.74 -1.58 9.61
N PRO A 347 -3.40 -2.72 9.94
CA PRO A 347 -2.77 -3.79 10.72
C PRO A 347 -1.43 -4.28 10.13
N ILE A 348 -1.37 -4.45 8.80
CA ILE A 348 -0.14 -4.89 8.12
C ILE A 348 0.93 -3.79 8.15
N LEU A 349 0.54 -2.54 7.92
CA LEU A 349 1.47 -1.40 8.02
C LEU A 349 2.08 -1.29 9.42
N PHE A 350 1.30 -1.56 10.47
CA PHE A 350 1.80 -1.64 11.84
C PHE A 350 2.79 -2.80 12.03
N ALA A 351 2.43 -4.01 11.56
CA ALA A 351 3.31 -5.17 11.65
C ALA A 351 4.66 -4.92 10.95
N VAL A 352 4.64 -4.28 9.78
CA VAL A 352 5.84 -3.86 9.03
C VAL A 352 6.66 -2.84 9.82
N GLY A 353 6.01 -1.84 10.42
CA GLY A 353 6.63 -0.83 11.27
C GLY A 353 7.40 -1.43 12.44
N VAL A 354 6.81 -2.42 13.10
CA VAL A 354 7.44 -3.10 14.24
C VAL A 354 8.52 -4.09 13.82
N ALA A 355 8.26 -4.90 12.79
CA ALA A 355 9.09 -6.08 12.51
C ALA A 355 10.30 -5.82 11.62
N ILE A 356 10.23 -4.85 10.69
CA ILE A 356 11.23 -4.69 9.62
C ILE A 356 11.61 -3.24 9.29
N THR A 357 11.19 -2.26 10.09
CA THR A 357 11.44 -0.83 9.83
C THR A 357 12.48 -0.30 10.84
N PRO A 358 13.77 -0.19 10.48
CA PRO A 358 14.81 0.29 11.41
C PRO A 358 14.76 1.81 11.61
N TRP A 359 14.21 2.26 12.75
CA TRP A 359 14.08 3.68 13.07
C TRP A 359 15.42 4.42 13.15
N GLN A 360 16.40 3.84 13.86
CA GLN A 360 17.69 4.49 14.08
C GLN A 360 18.43 4.77 12.76
N GLU A 361 18.44 3.80 11.84
CA GLU A 361 19.12 3.98 10.57
C GLU A 361 18.42 5.03 9.70
N LEU A 362 17.09 5.09 9.75
CA LEU A 362 16.30 6.13 9.09
C LEU A 362 16.65 7.53 9.61
N VAL A 363 16.75 7.70 10.93
CA VAL A 363 17.15 8.98 11.55
C VAL A 363 18.59 9.34 11.18
N ASN A 364 19.50 8.37 11.20
CA ASN A 364 20.91 8.58 10.84
C ASN A 364 21.10 9.02 9.38
N ALA A 365 20.25 8.54 8.48
CA ALA A 365 20.30 8.92 7.08
C ALA A 365 19.68 10.28 6.78
N PHE A 366 19.01 10.89 7.77
CA PHE A 366 18.37 12.20 7.67
C PHE A 366 19.40 13.34 7.68
N THR A 367 20.22 13.41 6.63
CA THR A 367 21.11 14.54 6.36
C THR A 367 20.48 15.44 5.31
N LEU A 368 20.78 16.75 5.36
CA LEU A 368 20.25 17.71 4.40
C LEU A 368 20.62 17.33 2.96
N THR A 369 21.87 16.90 2.75
CA THR A 369 22.38 16.50 1.43
C THR A 369 21.65 15.29 0.88
N ASN A 370 21.51 14.21 1.67
CA ASN A 370 20.80 13.01 1.24
C ASN A 370 19.33 13.33 0.95
N LEU A 371 18.69 14.12 1.81
CA LEU A 371 17.30 14.49 1.64
C LEU A 371 17.06 15.26 0.34
N LEU A 372 17.93 16.22 -0.01
CA LEU A 372 17.82 16.95 -1.27
C LEU A 372 17.98 16.04 -2.49
N VAL A 373 18.93 15.09 -2.46
CA VAL A 373 19.10 14.09 -3.53
C VAL A 373 17.87 13.19 -3.64
N ILE A 374 17.37 12.65 -2.53
CA ILE A 374 16.22 11.76 -2.50
C ILE A 374 14.97 12.48 -3.01
N VAL A 375 14.67 13.67 -2.48
CA VAL A 375 13.48 14.44 -2.86
C VAL A 375 13.53 14.84 -4.33
N SER A 376 14.69 15.28 -4.83
CA SER A 376 14.84 15.62 -6.25
C SER A 376 14.70 14.40 -7.16
N THR A 377 15.31 13.27 -6.80
CA THR A 377 15.21 11.99 -7.54
C THR A 377 13.75 11.54 -7.66
N VAL A 378 13.06 11.40 -6.52
CA VAL A 378 11.66 10.92 -6.50
C VAL A 378 10.74 11.93 -7.18
N SER A 379 10.93 13.23 -6.96
CA SER A 379 10.11 14.26 -7.61
C SER A 379 10.29 14.26 -9.13
N ALA A 380 11.51 14.11 -9.62
CA ALA A 380 11.80 14.04 -11.05
C ALA A 380 11.20 12.78 -11.70
N LEU A 381 11.31 11.63 -11.03
CA LEU A 381 10.69 10.38 -11.44
C LEU A 381 9.17 10.53 -11.57
N VAL A 382 8.53 11.09 -10.54
CA VAL A 382 7.07 11.28 -10.49
C VAL A 382 6.60 12.33 -11.50
N ALA A 383 7.30 13.45 -11.63
CA ALA A 383 6.98 14.49 -12.60
C ALA A 383 7.08 13.95 -14.03
N THR A 384 8.10 13.15 -14.32
CA THR A 384 8.24 12.51 -15.63
C THR A 384 7.08 11.56 -15.91
N GLY A 385 6.71 10.71 -14.93
CA GLY A 385 5.53 9.85 -15.04
C GLY A 385 4.25 10.64 -15.32
N PHE A 386 4.05 11.77 -14.64
CA PHE A 386 2.92 12.66 -14.86
C PHE A 386 2.88 13.22 -16.30
N PHE A 387 3.98 13.83 -16.77
CA PHE A 387 4.01 14.50 -18.07
C PHE A 387 4.00 13.50 -19.23
N VAL A 388 4.78 12.43 -19.14
CA VAL A 388 4.83 11.39 -20.17
C VAL A 388 3.48 10.66 -20.22
N GLY A 389 2.90 10.31 -19.07
CA GLY A 389 1.57 9.72 -18.96
C GLY A 389 0.50 10.58 -19.63
N LYS A 390 0.51 11.90 -19.39
CA LYS A 390 -0.38 12.85 -20.05
C LYS A 390 -0.25 12.81 -21.58
N LYS A 391 0.99 12.78 -22.09
CA LYS A 391 1.29 12.82 -23.53
C LYS A 391 0.79 11.56 -24.26
N ILE A 392 0.82 10.41 -23.61
CA ILE A 392 0.34 9.14 -24.19
C ILE A 392 -1.15 8.87 -23.95
N GLY A 393 -1.86 9.84 -23.38
CA GLY A 393 -3.31 9.83 -23.16
C GLY A 393 -3.76 9.00 -21.96
N MET A 394 -2.91 8.83 -20.95
CA MET A 394 -3.26 8.23 -19.66
C MET A 394 -3.67 9.29 -18.65
N HIS A 395 -4.33 8.90 -17.55
CA HIS A 395 -4.61 9.79 -16.44
C HIS A 395 -3.30 10.13 -15.70
N PRO A 396 -2.81 11.38 -15.78
CA PRO A 396 -1.46 11.71 -15.37
C PRO A 396 -1.22 11.55 -13.87
N ILE A 397 -2.23 11.79 -13.03
CA ILE A 397 -2.09 11.62 -11.57
C ILE A 397 -1.95 10.14 -11.20
N ASP A 398 -2.76 9.26 -11.80
CA ASP A 398 -2.70 7.83 -11.50
C ASP A 398 -1.39 7.21 -12.01
N VAL A 399 -0.89 7.64 -13.17
CA VAL A 399 0.44 7.24 -13.68
C VAL A 399 1.55 7.76 -12.77
N ALA A 400 1.46 9.00 -12.30
CA ALA A 400 2.43 9.58 -11.37
C ALA A 400 2.46 8.83 -10.02
N ILE A 401 1.30 8.43 -9.49
CA ILE A 401 1.21 7.61 -8.28
C ILE A 401 1.80 6.21 -8.50
N VAL A 402 1.57 5.57 -9.65
CA VAL A 402 2.27 4.31 -10.00
C VAL A 402 3.77 4.51 -10.13
N SER A 403 4.20 5.67 -10.62
CA SER A 403 5.63 6.02 -10.70
C SER A 403 6.23 6.18 -9.30
N CYS A 404 5.52 6.78 -8.33
CA CYS A 404 5.96 6.81 -6.93
C CYS A 404 6.35 5.41 -6.40
N CYS A 405 5.63 4.36 -6.81
CA CYS A 405 5.87 3.00 -6.36
C CYS A 405 7.26 2.46 -6.75
N GLN A 406 7.88 2.97 -7.83
CA GLN A 406 9.26 2.60 -8.21
C GLN A 406 10.29 2.98 -7.13
N SER A 407 9.98 4.01 -6.34
CA SER A 407 10.77 4.44 -5.18
C SER A 407 10.29 3.84 -3.85
N GLY A 408 9.36 2.87 -3.90
CA GLY A 408 8.76 2.24 -2.74
C GLY A 408 9.62 1.13 -2.14
N GLN A 409 9.43 0.88 -0.84
CA GLN A 409 10.04 -0.22 -0.10
C GLN A 409 9.41 -1.59 -0.47
N GLY A 410 9.39 -1.94 -1.75
CA GLY A 410 8.80 -3.18 -2.23
C GLY A 410 7.28 -3.17 -2.09
N GLY A 411 6.68 -4.36 -1.92
CA GLY A 411 5.23 -4.45 -1.74
C GLY A 411 4.70 -3.71 -0.50
N THR A 412 5.51 -3.53 0.55
CA THR A 412 5.11 -2.71 1.70
C THR A 412 4.99 -1.23 1.35
N GLY A 413 5.98 -0.72 0.61
CA GLY A 413 6.00 0.65 0.12
C GLY A 413 4.83 0.91 -0.84
N ASP A 414 4.57 -0.01 -1.77
CA ASP A 414 3.42 0.09 -2.69
C ASP A 414 2.11 0.25 -1.92
N VAL A 415 1.90 -0.56 -0.88
CA VAL A 415 0.70 -0.48 -0.06
C VAL A 415 0.59 0.87 0.63
N ALA A 416 1.68 1.38 1.22
CA ALA A 416 1.67 2.68 1.87
C ALA A 416 1.44 3.83 0.87
N ILE A 417 2.12 3.82 -0.28
CA ILE A 417 2.04 4.83 -1.35
C ILE A 417 0.63 4.85 -1.95
N LEU A 418 0.08 3.69 -2.31
CA LEU A 418 -1.27 3.59 -2.87
C LEU A 418 -2.35 3.87 -1.83
N THR A 419 -2.11 3.59 -0.56
CA THR A 419 -3.01 3.99 0.53
C THR A 419 -3.04 5.51 0.69
N ALA A 420 -1.88 6.17 0.67
CA ALA A 420 -1.78 7.64 0.71
C ALA A 420 -2.42 8.30 -0.52
N GLY A 421 -2.22 7.70 -1.70
CA GLY A 421 -2.82 8.13 -2.96
C GLY A 421 -4.32 7.81 -3.07
N ASN A 422 -4.87 6.96 -2.20
CA ASN A 422 -6.20 6.37 -2.33
C ASN A 422 -6.41 5.65 -3.69
N ARG A 423 -5.42 4.86 -4.11
CA ARG A 423 -5.34 4.16 -5.42
C ARG A 423 -4.97 2.69 -5.30
N MET A 424 -5.42 1.99 -4.26
CA MET A 424 -5.15 0.55 -4.06
C MET A 424 -5.57 -0.35 -5.24
N SER A 425 -6.45 0.12 -6.14
CA SER A 425 -6.79 -0.59 -7.38
C SER A 425 -5.58 -0.70 -8.33
N LEU A 426 -4.61 0.19 -8.23
CA LEU A 426 -3.41 0.21 -9.08
C LEU A 426 -2.30 -0.72 -8.58
N MET A 427 -2.55 -1.52 -7.53
CA MET A 427 -1.57 -2.49 -6.98
C MET A 427 -0.90 -3.37 -8.05
N PRO A 428 -1.59 -3.89 -9.08
CA PRO A 428 -0.94 -4.70 -10.10
C PRO A 428 0.12 -3.91 -10.87
N PHE A 429 -0.18 -2.67 -11.22
CA PHE A 429 0.77 -1.80 -11.92
C PHE A 429 1.93 -1.37 -11.03
N ALA A 430 1.65 -1.08 -9.76
CA ALA A 430 2.69 -0.80 -8.76
C ALA A 430 3.65 -1.98 -8.61
N GLN A 431 3.13 -3.21 -8.54
CA GLN A 431 3.98 -4.40 -8.38
C GLN A 431 4.86 -4.67 -9.59
N ILE A 432 4.40 -4.35 -10.80
CA ILE A 432 5.25 -4.39 -11.99
C ILE A 432 6.37 -3.36 -11.85
N ALA A 433 6.01 -2.12 -11.51
CA ALA A 433 6.96 -1.03 -11.36
C ALA A 433 8.03 -1.34 -10.33
N THR A 434 7.62 -1.83 -9.18
CA THR A 434 8.52 -2.08 -8.07
C THR A 434 9.32 -3.36 -8.26
N ARG A 435 8.69 -4.47 -8.64
CA ARG A 435 9.38 -5.78 -8.71
C ARG A 435 10.16 -5.98 -10.00
N ILE A 436 9.55 -5.66 -11.15
CA ILE A 436 10.20 -5.86 -12.45
C ILE A 436 11.17 -4.69 -12.72
N GLY A 437 10.71 -3.45 -12.54
CA GLY A 437 11.59 -2.27 -12.66
C GLY A 437 12.79 -2.35 -11.70
N GLY A 438 12.54 -2.67 -10.43
CA GLY A 438 13.59 -2.88 -9.44
C GLY A 438 14.61 -3.96 -9.82
N ALA A 439 14.15 -5.14 -10.25
CA ALA A 439 15.05 -6.22 -10.69
C ALA A 439 15.89 -5.82 -11.91
N ILE A 440 15.31 -5.07 -12.87
CA ILE A 440 16.04 -4.53 -14.02
C ILE A 440 17.11 -3.53 -13.54
N ASN A 441 16.74 -2.57 -12.68
CA ASN A 441 17.66 -1.56 -12.15
C ASN A 441 18.83 -2.18 -11.40
N VAL A 442 18.57 -3.14 -10.50
CA VAL A 442 19.64 -3.84 -9.78
C VAL A 442 20.55 -4.60 -10.74
N SER A 443 19.98 -5.33 -11.69
CA SER A 443 20.76 -6.13 -12.64
C SER A 443 21.65 -5.24 -13.53
N LEU A 444 21.09 -4.15 -14.07
CA LEU A 444 21.84 -3.19 -14.88
C LEU A 444 22.87 -2.42 -14.05
N GLY A 445 22.52 -2.03 -12.83
CA GLY A 445 23.43 -1.35 -11.90
C GLY A 445 24.64 -2.22 -11.55
N LEU A 446 24.43 -3.50 -11.21
CA LEU A 446 25.52 -4.43 -10.94
C LEU A 446 26.34 -4.78 -12.18
N LEU A 447 25.72 -4.89 -13.35
CA LEU A 447 26.43 -5.08 -14.61
C LEU A 447 27.32 -3.87 -14.93
N PHE A 448 26.80 -2.66 -14.74
CA PHE A 448 27.56 -1.42 -14.90
C PHE A 448 28.71 -1.34 -13.89
N LEU A 449 28.45 -1.70 -12.63
CA LEU A 449 29.49 -1.76 -11.59
C LEU A 449 30.62 -2.73 -11.94
N SER A 450 30.27 -3.93 -12.42
CA SER A 450 31.24 -4.94 -12.85
C SER A 450 32.15 -4.40 -13.96
N HIS A 451 31.60 -3.70 -14.95
CA HIS A 451 32.39 -3.09 -16.03
C HIS A 451 33.22 -1.89 -15.58
N TYR A 452 32.75 -1.13 -14.57
CA TYR A 452 33.47 0.04 -14.06
C TYR A 452 34.68 -0.36 -13.20
N LEU A 453 34.62 -1.52 -12.54
CA LEU A 453 35.69 -2.05 -11.69
C LEU A 453 36.66 -2.99 -12.41
N ALA A 454 36.28 -3.50 -13.59
CA ALA A 454 37.14 -4.27 -14.48
C ALA A 454 38.10 -3.34 -15.25
#